data_AF-A0AAV6TST1-F1
#
_entry.id   AF-A0AAV6TST1-F1
#
_cell.length_a   1.000
_cell.length_b   1.000
_cell.length_c   1.000
_cell.angle_alpha   90.00
_cell.angle_beta   90.00
_cell.angle_gamma   90.00
#
_symmetry.space_group_name_H-M   'P 1'
#
loop_
_entity.id
_entity.type
_entity.pdbx_description
1 polymer ?
#
loop_
_entity_poly.entity_id
_entity_poly.type
_entity_poly.pdbx_seq_one_letter_code
_entity_poly.pdbx_strand_id
1 'polypeptide(L)'
;MSLYQTTPLEIKTKGGKQNVNCTNVEGLFRILQSIPSKRVEQFKRWLAKVGYERLQEYENPELALKRIYADYAAKGYPQEWIQKRIESIAVRNQLTKEWGNRNISDHNNKYIEGREYAILTDVISEGTFGVKTKHHKEIKGLRKQPLRDHMTPNF
;
A
#
# COMPACT_ATOMS: atom_id res chain seq x y z
N MET A 1 1.32 27.28 15.86
CA MET A 1 0.91 25.87 15.73
C MET A 1 2.05 24.99 16.24
N SER A 2 1.81 24.13 17.22
CA SER A 2 2.84 23.18 17.70
C SER A 2 3.27 22.26 16.54
N LEU A 3 4.56 22.21 16.25
CA LEU A 3 5.16 21.37 15.19
C LEU A 3 5.02 19.86 15.48
N TYR A 4 4.56 19.50 16.67
CA TYR A 4 4.39 18.12 17.12
C TYR A 4 2.94 17.97 17.62
N GLN A 5 2.06 17.49 16.75
CA GLN A 5 0.73 17.08 17.17
C GLN A 5 0.83 15.70 17.82
N THR A 6 0.62 15.68 19.12
CA THR A 6 0.44 14.46 19.92
C THR A 6 -0.96 14.46 20.50
N THR A 7 -1.66 13.34 20.39
CA THR A 7 -2.99 13.13 20.95
C THR A 7 -2.85 12.25 22.19
N PRO A 8 -3.25 12.70 23.39
CA PRO A 8 -3.28 11.83 24.55
C PRO A 8 -4.36 10.76 24.35
N LEU A 9 -3.97 9.49 24.46
CA LEU A 9 -4.87 8.35 24.42
C LEU A 9 -4.78 7.56 25.72
N GLU A 10 -5.91 7.09 26.21
CA GLU A 10 -5.98 6.25 27.40
C GLU A 10 -5.63 4.80 27.03
N ILE A 11 -4.49 4.31 27.53
CA ILE A 11 -3.95 2.98 27.23
C ILE A 11 -3.94 2.16 28.52
N LYS A 12 -4.40 0.91 28.44
CA LYS A 12 -4.33 -0.05 29.56
C LYS A 12 -2.90 -0.56 29.73
N THR A 13 -2.28 -0.28 30.87
CA THR A 13 -0.93 -0.73 31.23
C THR A 13 -0.96 -1.67 32.44
N LYS A 14 0.19 -2.23 32.85
CA LYS A 14 0.30 -3.05 34.07
C LYS A 14 -0.15 -2.32 35.33
N GLY A 15 -0.03 -0.98 35.37
CA GLY A 15 -0.41 -0.15 36.51
C GLY A 15 -1.83 0.45 36.42
N GLY A 16 -2.65 0.02 35.46
CA GLY A 16 -3.98 0.59 35.21
C GLY A 16 -4.04 1.41 33.92
N LYS A 17 -5.16 2.10 33.70
CA LYS A 17 -5.34 2.96 32.53
C LYS A 17 -4.53 4.26 32.70
N GLN A 18 -3.73 4.60 31.71
CA GLN A 18 -2.86 5.78 31.73
C GLN A 18 -3.04 6.58 30.44
N ASN A 19 -2.97 7.91 30.54
CA ASN A 19 -2.96 8.79 29.38
C ASN A 19 -1.53 8.87 28.81
N VAL A 20 -1.38 8.47 27.54
CA VAL A 20 -0.09 8.44 26.84
C VAL A 20 -0.19 9.28 25.57
N ASN A 21 0.78 10.15 25.35
CA ASN A 21 0.88 10.93 24.12
C ASN A 21 1.19 10.00 22.94
N CYS A 22 0.25 9.92 22.00
CA CYS A 22 0.38 9.15 20.77
C CYS A 22 0.51 10.11 19.57
N THR A 23 1.13 9.65 18.50
CA THR A 23 1.24 10.43 17.26
C THR A 23 1.10 9.51 16.06
N ASN A 24 0.72 10.07 14.92
CA ASN A 24 0.65 9.35 13.66
C ASN A 24 2.07 9.18 13.06
N VAL A 25 2.18 8.47 11.94
CA VAL A 25 3.49 8.19 11.31
C VAL A 25 4.23 9.48 10.92
N GLU A 26 3.51 10.48 10.40
CA GLU A 26 4.10 11.78 10.05
C GLU A 26 4.68 12.48 11.28
N GLY A 27 3.90 12.59 12.36
CA GLY A 27 4.33 13.20 13.61
C GLY A 27 5.49 12.42 14.25
N LEU A 28 5.52 11.09 14.15
CA LEU A 28 6.66 10.28 14.57
C LEU A 28 7.92 10.65 13.80
N PHE A 29 7.85 10.79 12.47
CA PHE A 29 9.01 11.20 11.67
C PHE A 29 9.47 12.62 12.00
N ARG A 30 8.55 13.54 12.29
CA ARG A 30 8.91 14.89 12.78
C ARG A 30 9.63 14.86 14.12
N ILE A 31 9.15 14.06 15.07
CA ILE A 31 9.83 13.86 16.36
C ILE A 31 11.23 13.27 16.13
N LEU A 32 11.36 12.25 15.27
CA LEU A 32 12.66 11.66 14.96
C LEU A 32 13.64 12.69 14.35
N GLN A 33 13.16 13.60 13.51
CA GLN A 33 13.98 14.69 12.96
C GLN A 33 14.51 15.64 14.03
N SER A 34 13.77 15.89 15.12
CA SER A 34 14.14 16.87 16.14
C SER A 34 15.11 16.35 17.22
N ILE A 35 15.24 15.03 17.37
CA ILE A 35 16.10 14.43 18.41
C ILE A 35 17.60 14.61 18.07
N PRO A 36 18.41 15.29 18.90
CA PRO A 36 19.84 15.48 18.66
C PRO A 36 20.67 14.29 19.19
N SER A 37 20.45 13.09 18.63
CA SER A 37 21.14 11.86 19.07
C SER A 37 21.84 11.15 17.91
N LYS A 38 23.08 10.71 18.14
CA LYS A 38 23.86 9.90 17.19
C LYS A 38 23.14 8.60 16.78
N ARG A 39 22.29 8.05 17.65
CA ARG A 39 21.50 6.84 17.33
C ARG A 39 20.44 7.09 16.26
N VAL A 40 19.87 8.29 16.24
CA VAL A 40 18.82 8.67 15.28
C VAL A 40 19.42 9.19 13.97
N GLU A 41 20.69 9.57 13.98
CA GLU A 41 21.39 10.10 12.81
C GLU A 41 21.34 9.15 11.59
N GLN A 42 21.51 7.84 11.80
CA GLN A 42 21.39 6.85 10.72
C GLN A 42 20.01 6.89 10.06
N PHE A 43 18.96 7.07 10.87
CA PHE A 43 17.59 7.17 10.38
C PHE A 43 17.34 8.49 9.64
N LYS A 44 17.89 9.61 10.13
CA LYS A 44 17.82 10.92 9.46
C LYS A 44 18.52 10.90 8.10
N ARG A 45 19.70 10.27 8.02
CA ARG A 45 20.43 10.06 6.76
C ARG A 45 19.64 9.23 5.77
N TRP A 46 19.01 8.16 6.25
CA TRP A 46 18.11 7.36 5.43
C TRP A 46 16.93 8.20 4.91
N LEU A 47 16.26 8.98 5.76
CA LEU A 47 15.20 9.89 5.33
C LEU A 47 15.67 10.93 4.31
N ALA A 48 16.86 11.51 4.51
CA ALA A 48 17.45 12.47 3.57
C ALA A 48 17.72 11.83 2.21
N LYS A 49 18.27 10.60 2.20
CA LYS A 49 18.48 9.82 0.98
C LYS A 49 17.17 9.56 0.26
N VAL A 50 16.16 9.05 0.97
CA VAL A 50 14.82 8.79 0.41
C VAL A 50 14.20 10.07 -0.17
N GLY A 51 14.32 11.21 0.53
CA GLY A 51 13.85 12.50 0.04
C GLY A 51 14.57 12.96 -1.22
N TYR A 52 15.90 12.81 -1.27
CA TYR A 52 16.70 13.11 -2.45
C TYR A 52 16.33 12.24 -3.65
N GLU A 53 16.17 10.93 -3.46
CA GLU A 53 15.70 10.03 -4.52
C GLU A 53 14.32 10.44 -5.08
N ARG A 54 13.40 10.94 -4.24
CA ARG A 54 12.08 11.43 -4.72
C ARG A 54 12.22 12.69 -5.58
N LEU A 55 13.17 13.57 -5.25
CA LEU A 55 13.47 14.74 -6.09
C LEU A 55 14.05 14.30 -7.44
N GLN A 56 14.96 13.33 -7.45
CA GLN A 56 15.50 12.77 -8.70
C GLN A 56 14.42 12.08 -9.53
N GLU A 57 13.48 11.37 -8.89
CA GLU A 57 12.33 10.76 -9.57
C GLU A 57 11.37 11.80 -10.16
N TYR A 58 11.27 12.99 -9.55
CA TYR A 58 10.47 14.09 -10.09
C TYR A 58 11.10 14.67 -11.36
N GLU A 59 12.42 14.82 -11.38
CA GLU A 59 13.18 15.27 -12.56
C GLU A 59 13.24 14.20 -13.66
N ASN A 60 13.40 12.93 -13.27
CA ASN A 60 13.43 11.79 -14.16
C ASN A 60 12.45 10.69 -13.70
N PRO A 61 11.21 10.70 -14.19
CA PRO A 61 10.18 9.71 -13.84
C PRO A 61 10.56 8.25 -14.13
N GLU A 62 11.48 8.00 -15.07
CA GLU A 62 11.94 6.64 -15.38
C GLU A 62 12.64 5.98 -14.18
N LEU A 63 13.26 6.78 -13.30
CA LEU A 63 13.87 6.27 -12.06
C LEU A 63 12.82 5.64 -11.13
N ALA A 64 11.60 6.17 -11.10
CA ALA A 64 10.52 5.61 -10.30
C ALA A 64 10.12 4.23 -10.84
N LEU A 65 10.12 4.05 -12.16
CA LEU A 65 9.87 2.77 -12.79
C LEU A 65 10.99 1.77 -12.45
N LYS A 66 12.27 2.18 -12.55
CA LYS A 66 13.42 1.34 -12.18
C LYS A 66 13.34 0.89 -10.72
N ARG A 67 12.94 1.77 -9.80
CA ARG A 67 12.71 1.41 -8.39
C ARG A 67 11.62 0.35 -8.26
N ILE A 68 10.49 0.48 -8.97
CA ILE A 68 9.42 -0.53 -8.93
C ILE A 68 9.96 -1.91 -9.35
N TYR A 69 10.74 -1.98 -10.43
CA TYR A 69 11.38 -3.23 -10.85
C TYR A 69 12.32 -3.78 -9.77
N ALA A 70 13.16 -2.93 -9.18
CA ALA A 70 14.07 -3.33 -8.11
C ALA A 70 13.33 -3.84 -6.85
N ASP A 71 12.24 -3.18 -6.46
CA ASP A 71 11.44 -3.56 -5.29
C ASP A 71 10.78 -4.93 -5.45
N TYR A 72 10.27 -5.25 -6.64
CA TYR A 72 9.75 -6.60 -6.91
C TYR A 72 10.87 -7.63 -7.04
N ALA A 73 12.00 -7.28 -7.68
CA ALA A 73 13.14 -8.18 -7.77
C ALA A 73 13.69 -8.54 -6.37
N ALA A 74 13.74 -7.57 -5.45
CA ALA A 74 14.15 -7.78 -4.06
C ALA A 74 13.21 -8.73 -3.27
N LYS A 75 11.96 -8.87 -3.72
CA LYS A 75 11.00 -9.85 -3.18
C LYS A 75 11.14 -11.24 -3.81
N GLY A 76 12.06 -11.42 -4.76
CA GLY A 76 12.34 -12.69 -5.43
C GLY A 76 11.47 -12.97 -6.65
N TYR A 77 10.75 -11.98 -7.19
CA TYR A 77 9.93 -12.18 -8.38
C TYR A 77 10.78 -12.24 -9.67
N PRO A 78 10.49 -13.18 -10.61
CA PRO A 78 11.16 -13.23 -11.91
C PRO A 78 10.89 -11.98 -12.76
N GLN A 79 11.86 -11.53 -13.56
CA GLN A 79 11.73 -10.32 -14.40
C GLN A 79 10.50 -10.37 -15.32
N GLU A 80 10.24 -11.50 -15.97
CA GLU A 80 9.05 -11.68 -16.80
C GLU A 80 7.74 -11.53 -16.02
N TRP A 81 7.71 -12.01 -14.78
CA TRP A 81 6.55 -11.85 -13.90
C TRP A 81 6.36 -10.37 -13.53
N ILE A 82 7.44 -9.65 -13.23
CA ILE A 82 7.41 -8.23 -12.87
C ILE A 82 6.87 -7.40 -14.03
N GLN A 83 7.36 -7.64 -15.25
CA GLN A 83 6.89 -6.96 -16.45
C GLN A 83 5.39 -7.17 -16.66
N LYS A 84 4.94 -8.43 -16.67
CA LYS A 84 3.50 -8.77 -16.79
C LYS A 84 2.67 -8.13 -15.67
N ARG A 85 3.23 -8.04 -14.46
CA ARG A 85 2.54 -7.42 -13.32
C ARG A 85 2.31 -5.93 -13.53
N ILE A 86 3.33 -5.22 -14.03
CA ILE A 86 3.24 -3.78 -14.32
C ILE A 86 2.23 -3.53 -15.44
N GLU A 87 2.29 -4.30 -16.52
CA GLU A 87 1.32 -4.23 -17.64
C GLU A 87 -0.12 -4.48 -17.15
N SER A 88 -0.32 -5.50 -16.30
CA SER A 88 -1.63 -5.80 -15.70
C SER A 88 -2.18 -4.65 -14.85
N ILE A 89 -1.31 -3.93 -14.12
CA ILE A 89 -1.71 -2.74 -13.35
C ILE A 89 -2.18 -1.63 -14.30
N ALA A 90 -1.48 -1.40 -15.40
CA ALA A 90 -1.84 -0.38 -16.38
C ALA A 90 -3.22 -0.67 -17.02
N VAL A 91 -3.44 -1.89 -17.50
CA VAL A 91 -4.73 -2.33 -18.08
C VAL A 91 -5.86 -2.17 -17.07
N ARG A 92 -5.64 -2.57 -15.81
CA ARG A 92 -6.63 -2.42 -14.75
C ARG A 92 -6.97 -0.96 -14.49
N ASN A 93 -5.95 -0.09 -14.40
CA ASN A 93 -6.17 1.33 -14.16
C ASN A 93 -6.96 1.98 -15.30
N GLN A 94 -6.68 1.58 -16.55
CA GLN A 94 -7.46 2.03 -17.71
C GLN A 94 -8.92 1.58 -17.62
N LEU A 95 -9.18 0.30 -17.31
CA LEU A 95 -10.55 -0.20 -17.12
C LEU A 95 -11.29 0.56 -16.01
N THR A 96 -10.63 0.78 -14.86
CA THR A 96 -11.22 1.54 -13.74
C THR A 96 -11.51 2.99 -14.13
N LYS A 97 -10.62 3.64 -14.90
CA LYS A 97 -10.84 4.99 -15.42
C LYS A 97 -12.06 5.05 -16.36
N GLU A 98 -12.18 4.10 -17.28
CA GLU A 98 -13.32 4.03 -18.21
C GLU A 98 -14.66 3.84 -17.47
N TRP A 99 -14.68 3.04 -16.41
CA TRP A 99 -15.87 2.87 -15.57
C TRP A 99 -16.23 4.13 -14.79
N GLY A 100 -15.23 4.81 -14.21
CA GLY A 100 -15.40 6.09 -13.53
C GLY A 100 -15.95 7.17 -14.46
N ASN A 101 -15.46 7.24 -15.70
CA ASN A 101 -15.94 8.18 -16.72
C ASN A 101 -17.41 7.92 -17.11
N ARG A 102 -17.86 6.66 -17.04
CA ARG A 102 -19.23 6.25 -17.40
C ARG A 102 -20.23 6.42 -16.26
N ASN A 103 -19.81 6.99 -15.12
CA ASN A 103 -20.65 7.20 -13.93
C ASN A 103 -21.44 5.93 -13.54
N ILE A 104 -20.80 4.77 -13.60
CA ILE A 104 -21.48 3.52 -13.23
C ILE A 104 -21.83 3.62 -11.74
N SER A 105 -23.12 3.79 -11.46
CA SER A 105 -23.71 3.91 -10.13
C SER A 105 -24.43 2.61 -9.78
N ASP A 106 -24.48 2.26 -8.49
CA ASP A 106 -25.33 1.13 -8.09
C ASP A 106 -26.81 1.45 -8.32
N HIS A 107 -27.66 0.45 -8.07
CA HIS A 107 -29.12 0.57 -8.09
C HIS A 107 -29.70 1.70 -7.20
N ASN A 108 -28.90 2.35 -6.34
CA ASN A 108 -29.29 3.49 -5.51
C ASN A 108 -28.69 4.82 -5.97
N ASN A 109 -28.20 4.89 -7.21
CA ASN A 109 -27.61 6.08 -7.83
C ASN A 109 -26.45 6.70 -7.02
N LYS A 110 -25.75 5.88 -6.23
CA LYS A 110 -24.57 6.31 -5.48
C LYS A 110 -23.33 6.09 -6.36
N TYR A 111 -22.51 7.12 -6.50
CA TYR A 111 -21.18 6.99 -7.11
C TYR A 111 -20.37 6.00 -6.29
N ILE A 112 -20.07 4.83 -6.86
CA ILE A 112 -19.41 3.74 -6.15
C ILE A 112 -18.14 3.37 -6.88
N GLU A 113 -17.15 4.22 -6.71
CA GLU A 113 -15.78 3.87 -7.03
C GLU A 113 -15.37 2.68 -6.13
N GLY A 114 -15.27 1.48 -6.72
CA GLY A 114 -14.61 0.32 -6.10
C GLY A 114 -15.48 -0.85 -5.61
N ARG A 115 -16.79 -0.72 -5.31
CA ARG A 115 -17.58 -1.92 -4.88
C ARG A 115 -17.90 -2.85 -6.04
N GLU A 116 -18.32 -2.31 -7.19
CA GLU A 116 -18.59 -3.16 -8.36
C GLU A 116 -17.30 -3.83 -8.85
N TYR A 117 -16.17 -3.14 -8.72
CA TYR A 117 -14.86 -3.73 -8.98
C TYR A 117 -14.56 -4.91 -8.05
N ALA A 118 -14.92 -4.80 -6.76
CA ALA A 118 -14.79 -5.89 -5.81
C ALA A 118 -15.71 -7.06 -6.16
N ILE A 119 -16.98 -6.79 -6.54
CA ILE A 119 -17.94 -7.80 -6.97
C ILE A 119 -17.45 -8.52 -8.24
N LEU A 120 -17.07 -7.77 -9.27
CA LEU A 120 -16.52 -8.34 -10.51
C LEU A 120 -15.26 -9.16 -10.23
N THR A 121 -14.37 -8.66 -9.36
CA THR A 121 -13.17 -9.41 -8.96
C THR A 121 -13.54 -10.71 -8.26
N ASP A 122 -14.54 -10.71 -7.38
CA ASP A 122 -15.02 -11.91 -6.71
C ASP A 122 -15.68 -12.89 -7.69
N VAL A 123 -16.50 -12.42 -8.63
CA VAL A 123 -17.14 -13.25 -9.67
C VAL A 123 -16.08 -13.89 -10.57
N ILE A 124 -15.07 -13.14 -11.00
CA ILE A 124 -13.96 -13.69 -11.78
C ILE A 124 -13.19 -14.72 -10.96
N SER A 125 -12.91 -14.44 -9.68
CA SER A 125 -12.20 -15.37 -8.79
C SER A 125 -12.99 -16.66 -8.59
N GLU A 126 -14.30 -16.58 -8.40
CA GLU A 126 -15.18 -17.73 -8.23
C GLU A 126 -15.29 -18.53 -9.54
N GLY A 127 -15.43 -17.87 -10.68
CA GLY A 127 -15.46 -18.52 -11.99
C GLY A 127 -14.14 -19.18 -12.41
N THR A 128 -13.00 -18.64 -11.95
CA THR A 128 -11.67 -19.16 -12.33
C THR A 128 -11.14 -20.20 -11.33
N PHE A 129 -11.36 -19.97 -10.03
CA PHE A 129 -10.75 -20.75 -8.94
C PHE A 129 -11.77 -21.45 -8.03
N GLY A 130 -13.07 -21.29 -8.28
CA GLY A 130 -14.14 -21.86 -7.44
C GLY A 130 -14.31 -21.17 -6.08
N VAL A 131 -13.58 -20.09 -5.81
CA VAL A 131 -13.59 -19.39 -4.51
C VAL A 131 -13.53 -17.88 -4.67
N LYS A 132 -14.21 -17.15 -3.79
CA LYS A 132 -14.15 -15.68 -3.72
C LYS A 132 -12.78 -15.20 -3.22
N THR A 133 -12.44 -13.95 -3.51
CA THR A 133 -11.10 -13.37 -3.24
C THR A 133 -10.71 -13.48 -1.76
N LYS A 134 -11.66 -13.25 -0.85
CA LYS A 134 -11.40 -13.33 0.60
C LYS A 134 -11.01 -14.75 1.03
N HIS A 135 -11.78 -15.74 0.59
CA HIS A 135 -11.50 -17.14 0.93
C HIS A 135 -10.20 -17.62 0.26
N HIS A 136 -9.94 -17.18 -0.96
CA HIS A 136 -8.67 -17.46 -1.64
C HIS A 136 -7.46 -16.92 -0.86
N LYS A 137 -7.56 -15.72 -0.27
CA LYS A 137 -6.51 -15.20 0.64
C LYS A 137 -6.31 -16.09 1.87
N GLU A 138 -7.39 -16.59 2.46
CA GLU A 138 -7.33 -17.48 3.62
C GLU A 138 -6.63 -18.80 3.26
N ILE A 139 -6.99 -19.42 2.13
CA ILE A 139 -6.34 -20.63 1.60
C ILE A 139 -4.84 -20.41 1.41
N LYS A 140 -4.45 -19.26 0.88
CA LYS A 140 -3.04 -18.88 0.66
C LYS A 140 -2.33 -18.38 1.94
N GLY A 141 -3.00 -18.35 3.10
CA GLY A 141 -2.42 -17.86 4.35
C GLY A 141 -2.06 -16.36 4.36
N LEU A 142 -2.66 -15.57 3.46
CA LEU A 142 -2.35 -14.14 3.30
C LEU A 142 -3.20 -13.30 4.25
N ARG A 143 -2.55 -12.41 5.01
CA ARG A 143 -3.23 -11.48 5.92
C ARG A 143 -3.33 -10.08 5.32
N LYS A 144 -2.19 -9.45 5.11
CA LYS A 144 -2.08 -8.07 4.59
C LYS A 144 -1.60 -8.02 3.14
N GLN A 145 -1.09 -9.14 2.63
CA GLN A 145 -0.51 -9.22 1.31
C GLN A 145 -1.60 -9.17 0.22
N PRO A 146 -1.29 -8.57 -0.94
CA PRO A 146 -2.19 -8.56 -2.08
C PRO A 146 -2.25 -9.95 -2.72
N LEU A 147 -3.45 -10.53 -2.80
CA LEU A 147 -3.64 -11.88 -3.37
C LEU A 147 -3.03 -12.04 -4.76
N ARG A 148 -3.14 -10.99 -5.59
CA ARG A 148 -2.66 -10.96 -6.99
C ARG A 148 -1.15 -11.17 -7.13
N ASP A 149 -0.38 -10.87 -6.10
CA ASP A 149 1.06 -11.08 -6.11
C ASP A 149 1.43 -12.52 -5.68
N HIS A 150 0.44 -13.31 -5.25
CA HIS A 150 0.57 -14.65 -4.68
C HIS A 150 -0.33 -15.69 -5.39
N MET A 151 -0.68 -15.44 -6.66
CA MET A 151 -1.54 -16.30 -7.48
C MET A 151 -0.80 -17.47 -8.13
N THR A 152 0.30 -17.95 -7.54
CA THR A 152 1.02 -19.11 -8.09
C THR A 152 0.13 -20.37 -8.01
N PRO A 153 0.20 -21.26 -9.02
CA PRO A 153 -0.43 -22.58 -8.95
C PRO A 153 0.37 -23.43 -7.95
N ASN A 154 0.19 -23.18 -6.66
CA ASN A 154 0.66 -24.10 -5.63
C ASN A 154 -0.42 -25.18 -5.50
N PHE A 155 -0.15 -26.35 -6.09
CA PHE A 155 -0.65 -27.62 -5.58
C PHE A 155 0.35 -28.11 -4.53
#